data_AF-F4NTR9-F1
#
_entry.id   AF-F4NTR9-F1
#
_cell.length_a   1.000
_cell.length_b   1.000
_cell.length_c   1.000
_cell.angle_alpha   90.00
_cell.angle_beta   90.00
_cell.angle_gamma   90.00
#
_symmetry.space_group_name_H-M   'P 1'
#
loop_
_entity.id
_entity.type
_entity.pdbx_description
1 polymer ?
#
loop_
_entity_poly.entity_id
_entity_poly.type
_entity_poly.pdbx_seq_one_letter_code
_entity_poly.pdbx_strand_id
1 'polypeptide(L)'
;MQNDTDLNALARQLTQVGSLGLLKLVISSFHIVLIIICIPLFIRERKQPMIKHRSWTINILGCVTTTTYITPLCCFLPTYLRHYFLLQLPVLQTKLLDYDTMVDPEKYKIHSRALIQTKFLSSELGAWTFFLINSIPCFIILLYFLSITNLDKMALGLPNPTDASTTYIGLAQLVVSGVFLLSYGPRSPKDNFQIMTQFYIVTALAIGVVLTSLIGIVSGNSNVIKICHIFSAVLVFLTVSVDLIIPLQFLLTNKRYKLSPIRLSTGALKKRSVKKPGHSMRVQVNLSQENALSNGISSGEGATSEGSRSVKSQSSCAGKVANFSVPKILADPILYDAFCVYLAREFSMESLLFIEAVRWYKKQITASPTRDNIIALSEKIHNEFIAPNSVNEVNLPKKDVMRLDRELQSILEGESSLASTLAVYDQAAAHIEQMLTLNHLRKFVASSIFREATEAK
;
A
#
# COMPACT_ATOMS: atom_id res chain seq x y z
N MET A 1 24.71 46.80 -43.16
CA MET A 1 25.40 46.31 -41.94
C MET A 1 24.47 45.87 -40.83
N GLN A 2 23.33 46.53 -40.56
CA GLN A 2 22.39 46.08 -39.51
C GLN A 2 21.72 44.72 -39.83
N ASN A 3 21.33 44.49 -41.08
CA ASN A 3 20.73 43.22 -41.55
C ASN A 3 21.61 41.97 -41.38
N ASP A 4 22.93 42.06 -41.56
CA ASP A 4 23.81 40.88 -41.47
C ASP A 4 23.99 40.41 -40.03
N THR A 5 23.93 41.34 -39.07
CA THR A 5 23.99 41.02 -37.63
C THR A 5 22.71 40.31 -37.18
N ASP A 6 21.55 40.76 -37.65
CA ASP A 6 20.25 40.15 -37.33
C ASP A 6 20.10 38.78 -38.00
N LEU A 7 20.55 38.64 -39.25
CA LEU A 7 20.51 37.36 -39.97
C LEU A 7 21.43 36.32 -39.30
N ASN A 8 22.61 36.73 -38.85
CA ASN A 8 23.53 35.86 -38.12
C ASN A 8 23.02 35.52 -36.71
N ALA A 9 22.33 36.44 -36.04
CA ALA A 9 21.66 36.16 -34.76
C ALA A 9 20.53 35.15 -34.94
N LEU A 10 19.72 35.30 -36.00
CA LEU A 10 18.62 34.39 -36.35
C LEU A 10 19.14 33.01 -36.77
N ALA A 11 20.21 32.94 -37.58
CA ALA A 11 20.84 31.69 -38.00
C ALA A 11 21.46 30.93 -36.81
N ARG A 12 22.06 31.65 -35.84
CA ARG A 12 22.53 31.06 -34.57
C ARG A 12 21.38 30.57 -33.70
N GLN A 13 20.24 31.26 -33.68
CA GLN A 13 19.05 30.80 -32.97
C GLN A 13 18.45 29.54 -33.63
N LEU A 14 18.35 29.49 -34.96
CA LEU A 14 17.85 28.34 -35.72
C LEU A 14 18.73 27.09 -35.56
N THR A 15 20.06 27.24 -35.62
CA THR A 15 20.99 26.12 -35.37
C THR A 15 20.93 25.63 -33.93
N GLN A 16 20.71 26.53 -32.96
CA GLN A 16 20.52 26.16 -31.55
C GLN A 16 19.18 25.45 -31.28
N VAL A 17 18.11 25.82 -31.98
CA VAL A 17 16.84 25.08 -31.97
C VAL A 17 17.04 23.66 -32.49
N GLY A 18 17.91 23.47 -33.49
CA GLY A 18 18.25 22.15 -34.03
C GLY A 18 18.88 21.18 -33.02
N SER A 19 19.90 21.61 -32.27
CA SER A 19 20.57 20.73 -31.29
C SER A 19 19.70 20.41 -30.06
N LEU A 20 18.94 21.41 -29.57
CA LEU A 20 18.01 21.20 -28.48
C LEU A 20 16.80 20.35 -28.92
N GLY A 21 16.39 20.50 -30.17
CA GLY A 21 15.33 19.73 -30.82
C GLY A 21 15.68 18.25 -30.92
N LEU A 22 16.92 17.91 -31.30
CA LEU A 22 17.36 16.51 -31.35
C LEU A 22 17.33 15.86 -29.96
N LEU A 23 17.84 16.53 -28.92
CA LEU A 23 17.81 16.01 -27.55
C LEU A 23 16.37 15.78 -27.08
N LYS A 24 15.47 16.76 -27.29
CA LYS A 24 14.05 16.63 -26.95
C LYS A 24 13.40 15.47 -27.70
N LEU A 25 13.71 15.30 -28.99
CA LEU A 25 13.18 14.21 -29.79
C LEU A 25 13.64 12.86 -29.26
N VAL A 26 14.94 12.69 -28.96
CA VAL A 26 15.48 11.45 -28.39
C VAL A 26 14.83 11.13 -27.03
N ILE A 27 14.72 12.12 -26.14
CA ILE A 27 14.08 11.97 -24.83
C ILE A 27 12.60 11.57 -24.99
N SER A 28 11.86 12.27 -25.86
CA SER A 28 10.45 11.97 -26.13
C SER A 28 10.26 10.59 -26.75
N SER A 29 11.11 10.19 -27.70
CA SER A 29 11.08 8.85 -28.28
C SER A 29 11.32 7.77 -27.22
N PHE A 30 12.28 7.97 -26.31
CA PHE A 30 12.52 7.02 -25.23
C PHE A 30 11.33 6.95 -24.25
N HIS A 31 10.72 8.08 -23.90
CA HIS A 31 9.50 8.09 -23.10
C HIS A 31 8.35 7.36 -23.76
N ILE A 32 8.12 7.59 -25.06
CA ILE A 32 7.07 6.91 -25.81
C ILE A 32 7.30 5.39 -25.78
N VAL A 33 8.53 4.94 -26.03
CA VAL A 33 8.90 3.52 -25.97
C VAL A 33 8.67 2.94 -24.57
N LEU A 34 9.12 3.63 -23.51
CA LEU A 34 8.89 3.22 -22.13
C LEU A 34 7.39 3.11 -21.83
N ILE A 35 6.59 4.10 -22.21
CA ILE A 35 5.15 4.13 -21.96
C ILE A 35 4.46 2.97 -22.71
N ILE A 36 4.78 2.76 -23.98
CA ILE A 36 4.21 1.69 -24.82
C ILE A 36 4.55 0.30 -24.26
N ILE A 37 5.75 0.09 -23.73
CA ILE A 37 6.18 -1.22 -23.18
C ILE A 37 5.66 -1.43 -21.75
N CYS A 38 5.80 -0.42 -20.89
CA CYS A 38 5.49 -0.55 -19.46
C CYS A 38 3.99 -0.66 -19.20
N ILE A 39 3.14 0.07 -19.94
CA ILE A 39 1.68 0.06 -19.69
C ILE A 39 1.08 -1.35 -19.87
N PRO A 40 1.27 -2.06 -21.00
CA PRO A 40 0.75 -3.41 -21.16
C PRO A 40 1.30 -4.39 -20.11
N LEU A 41 2.59 -4.27 -19.77
CA LEU A 41 3.22 -5.12 -18.74
C LEU A 41 2.59 -4.90 -17.37
N PHE A 42 2.32 -3.67 -16.97
CA PHE A 42 1.65 -3.37 -15.69
C PHE A 42 0.19 -3.82 -15.67
N ILE A 43 -0.54 -3.69 -16.79
CA ILE A 43 -1.91 -4.21 -16.91
C ILE A 43 -1.92 -5.74 -16.74
N ARG A 44 -0.96 -6.43 -17.39
CA ARG A 44 -0.82 -7.89 -17.28
C ARG A 44 -0.50 -8.34 -15.86
N GLU A 45 0.39 -7.63 -15.18
CA GLU A 45 0.89 -7.97 -13.85
C GLU A 45 0.14 -7.27 -12.70
N ARG A 46 -1.07 -6.76 -12.95
CA ARG A 46 -1.91 -6.03 -11.97
C ARG A 46 -2.16 -6.75 -10.64
N LYS A 47 -1.91 -8.06 -10.58
CA LYS A 47 -2.06 -8.88 -9.38
C LYS A 47 -0.88 -8.77 -8.41
N GLN A 48 0.27 -8.24 -8.82
CA GLN A 48 1.41 -8.06 -7.93
C GLN A 48 1.13 -6.93 -6.92
N PRO A 49 1.45 -7.07 -5.62
CA PRO A 49 1.04 -6.10 -4.59
C PRO A 49 1.43 -4.65 -4.89
N MET A 50 2.67 -4.42 -5.32
CA MET A 50 3.16 -3.09 -5.68
C MET A 50 2.42 -2.48 -6.88
N ILE A 51 1.88 -3.31 -7.77
CA ILE A 51 1.10 -2.89 -8.94
C ILE A 51 -0.38 -2.77 -8.58
N LYS A 52 -0.92 -3.68 -7.78
CA LYS A 52 -2.31 -3.73 -7.34
C LYS A 52 -2.74 -2.46 -6.61
N HIS A 53 -1.84 -1.87 -5.82
CA HIS A 53 -2.14 -0.74 -4.94
C HIS A 53 -1.89 0.64 -5.58
N ARG A 54 -1.49 0.67 -6.86
CA ARG A 54 -1.18 1.89 -7.59
C ARG A 54 -2.37 2.31 -8.47
N SER A 55 -2.68 3.61 -8.52
CA SER A 55 -3.63 4.15 -9.51
C SER A 55 -2.95 4.27 -10.86
N TRP A 56 -3.04 3.22 -11.68
CA TRP A 56 -2.37 3.19 -12.98
C TRP A 56 -2.95 4.18 -13.97
N THR A 57 -4.25 4.45 -13.90
CA THR A 57 -4.90 5.43 -14.79
C THR A 57 -4.32 6.82 -14.56
N ILE A 58 -4.20 7.24 -13.30
CA ILE A 58 -3.59 8.53 -12.95
C ILE A 58 -2.09 8.53 -13.24
N ASN A 59 -1.38 7.42 -12.99
CA ASN A 59 0.05 7.33 -13.25
C ASN A 59 0.38 7.39 -14.76
N ILE A 60 -0.43 6.74 -15.59
CA ILE A 60 -0.34 6.80 -17.06
C ILE A 60 -0.64 8.21 -17.53
N LEU A 61 -1.73 8.80 -17.05
CA LEU A 61 -2.06 10.19 -17.35
C LEU A 61 -0.90 11.11 -16.95
N GLY A 62 -0.28 10.88 -15.79
CA GLY A 62 0.89 11.59 -15.31
C GLY A 62 2.12 11.46 -16.18
N CYS A 63 2.42 10.25 -16.66
CA CYS A 63 3.52 10.05 -17.60
C CYS A 63 3.25 10.84 -18.90
N VAL A 64 2.03 10.76 -19.44
CA VAL A 64 1.64 11.47 -20.66
C VAL A 64 1.68 12.99 -20.47
N THR A 65 1.11 13.53 -19.40
CA THR A 65 1.10 14.98 -19.13
C THR A 65 2.51 15.53 -18.83
N THR A 66 3.35 14.72 -18.17
CA THR A 66 4.77 15.07 -17.94
C THR A 66 5.54 15.16 -19.26
N THR A 67 5.23 14.31 -20.25
CA THR A 67 5.82 14.46 -21.60
C THR A 67 5.38 15.73 -22.33
N THR A 68 4.22 16.30 -21.97
CA THR A 68 3.70 17.55 -22.53
C THR A 68 4.06 18.79 -21.71
N TYR A 69 5.08 18.73 -20.83
CA TYR A 69 5.51 19.82 -19.94
C TYR A 69 4.46 20.27 -18.91
N ILE A 70 3.41 19.48 -18.67
CA ILE A 70 2.41 19.76 -17.64
C ILE A 70 2.86 19.14 -16.34
N THR A 71 2.78 19.91 -15.27
CA THR A 71 3.54 19.74 -14.03
C THR A 71 3.46 18.31 -13.46
N PRO A 72 4.61 17.60 -13.33
CA PRO A 72 4.65 16.19 -12.92
C PRO A 72 4.02 15.93 -11.54
N LEU A 73 4.09 16.91 -10.63
CA LEU A 73 3.63 16.77 -9.25
C LEU A 73 2.11 16.57 -9.12
N CYS A 74 1.30 17.22 -9.97
CA CYS A 74 -0.16 17.04 -10.02
C CYS A 74 -0.60 15.58 -10.23
N CYS A 75 0.21 14.82 -10.97
CA CYS A 75 -0.18 13.50 -11.43
C CYS A 75 0.43 12.37 -10.58
N PHE A 76 1.61 12.61 -10.01
CA PHE A 76 2.26 11.62 -9.18
C PHE A 76 1.75 11.65 -7.73
N LEU A 77 1.47 12.82 -7.15
CA LEU A 77 1.02 12.96 -5.76
C LEU A 77 -0.25 12.14 -5.41
N PRO A 78 -1.33 12.13 -6.23
CA PRO A 78 -2.51 11.32 -5.94
C PRO A 78 -2.22 9.81 -5.85
N THR A 79 -1.27 9.33 -6.65
CA THR A 79 -0.86 7.92 -6.67
C THR A 79 -0.19 7.52 -5.35
N TYR A 80 0.67 8.37 -4.82
CA TYR A 80 1.34 8.14 -3.54
C TYR A 80 0.41 8.35 -2.35
N LEU A 81 -0.50 9.34 -2.44
CA LEU A 81 -1.52 9.59 -1.43
C LEU A 81 -2.46 8.38 -1.28
N ARG A 82 -2.92 7.82 -2.39
CA ARG A 82 -3.70 6.59 -2.37
C ARG A 82 -2.96 5.45 -1.68
N HIS A 83 -1.69 5.25 -2.03
CA HIS A 83 -0.85 4.21 -1.42
C HIS A 83 -0.67 4.41 0.09
N TYR A 84 -0.52 5.66 0.55
CA TYR A 84 -0.48 5.97 1.98
C TYR A 84 -1.72 5.48 2.72
N PHE A 85 -2.90 5.89 2.22
CA PHE A 85 -4.15 5.58 2.87
C PHE A 85 -4.49 4.10 2.78
N LEU A 86 -4.06 3.42 1.72
CA LEU A 86 -4.06 1.96 1.69
C LEU A 86 -3.28 1.44 2.90
N LEU A 87 -2.00 1.79 3.07
CA LEU A 87 -1.20 1.24 4.17
C LEU A 87 -1.68 1.61 5.59
N GLN A 88 -2.41 2.72 5.74
CA GLN A 88 -3.04 3.10 7.01
C GLN A 88 -4.31 2.29 7.32
N LEU A 89 -4.98 1.77 6.29
CA LEU A 89 -6.25 1.07 6.42
C LEU A 89 -6.16 -0.15 7.35
N PRO A 90 -5.16 -1.06 7.20
CA PRO A 90 -4.99 -2.16 8.14
C PRO A 90 -4.66 -1.72 9.56
N VAL A 91 -3.88 -0.64 9.74
CA VAL A 91 -3.54 -0.11 11.08
C VAL A 91 -4.81 0.36 11.79
N LEU A 92 -5.70 1.06 11.09
CA LEU A 92 -6.99 1.47 11.63
C LEU A 92 -7.92 0.28 11.90
N GLN A 93 -7.94 -0.71 11.01
CA GLN A 93 -8.72 -1.94 11.21
C GLN A 93 -8.23 -2.75 12.41
N THR A 94 -6.92 -2.85 12.64
CA THR A 94 -6.38 -3.49 13.85
C THR A 94 -6.75 -2.74 15.14
N LYS A 95 -6.87 -1.41 15.09
CA LYS A 95 -7.36 -0.63 16.24
C LYS A 95 -8.84 -0.87 16.51
N LEU A 96 -9.64 -1.13 15.47
CA LEU A 96 -11.05 -1.50 15.62
C LEU A 96 -11.24 -2.91 16.19
N LEU A 97 -10.24 -3.79 16.07
CA LEU A 97 -10.23 -5.10 16.72
C LEU A 97 -9.85 -5.03 18.21
N ASP A 98 -9.28 -3.93 18.67
CA ASP A 98 -8.89 -3.78 20.06
C ASP A 98 -10.12 -3.75 20.97
N TYR A 99 -10.11 -4.57 22.02
CA TYR A 99 -11.26 -4.75 22.91
C TYR A 99 -11.69 -3.41 23.53
N ASP A 100 -10.72 -2.61 23.97
CA ASP A 100 -10.97 -1.30 24.57
C ASP A 100 -11.64 -0.32 23.60
N THR A 101 -11.43 -0.51 22.29
CA THR A 101 -12.04 0.30 21.23
C THR A 101 -13.41 -0.23 20.82
N MET A 102 -13.61 -1.56 20.79
CA MET A 102 -14.92 -2.15 20.46
C MET A 102 -15.99 -1.88 21.52
N VAL A 103 -15.58 -1.80 22.79
CA VAL A 103 -16.50 -1.61 23.93
C VAL A 103 -16.89 -0.14 24.14
N ASP A 104 -16.01 0.79 23.78
CA ASP A 104 -16.24 2.23 23.92
C ASP A 104 -16.90 2.80 22.64
N PRO A 105 -18.18 3.18 22.69
CA PRO A 105 -18.92 3.64 21.50
C PRO A 105 -18.37 4.94 20.92
N GLU A 106 -17.78 5.82 21.73
CA GLU A 106 -17.20 7.07 21.25
C GLU A 106 -15.89 6.83 20.51
N LYS A 107 -14.99 6.01 21.10
CA LYS A 107 -13.74 5.61 20.44
C LYS A 107 -14.02 4.85 19.14
N TYR A 108 -14.96 3.91 19.18
CA TYR A 108 -15.38 3.17 17.99
C TYR A 108 -15.84 4.10 16.87
N LYS A 109 -16.69 5.09 17.19
CA LYS A 109 -17.21 6.06 16.22
C LYS A 109 -16.11 6.92 15.60
N ILE A 110 -15.12 7.34 16.41
CA ILE A 110 -13.97 8.12 15.93
C ILE A 110 -13.12 7.27 14.97
N HIS A 111 -12.78 6.04 15.35
CA HIS A 111 -11.98 5.15 14.52
C HIS A 111 -12.71 4.69 13.26
N SER A 112 -14.02 4.45 13.33
CA SER A 112 -14.86 4.14 12.19
C SER A 112 -14.92 5.30 11.18
N ARG A 113 -15.09 6.55 11.66
CA ARG A 113 -15.00 7.75 10.78
C ARG A 113 -13.63 7.89 10.12
N ALA A 114 -12.56 7.68 10.87
CA ALA A 114 -11.20 7.70 10.33
C ALA A 114 -11.01 6.60 9.28
N LEU A 115 -11.60 5.42 9.49
CA LEU A 115 -11.58 4.32 8.54
C LEU A 115 -12.37 4.65 7.25
N ILE A 116 -13.55 5.25 7.35
CA ILE A 116 -14.35 5.71 6.19
C ILE A 116 -13.51 6.66 5.32
N GLN A 117 -12.94 7.69 5.96
CA GLN A 117 -12.11 8.68 5.27
C GLN A 117 -10.90 8.03 4.61
N THR A 118 -10.22 7.15 5.35
CA THR A 118 -9.06 6.42 4.84
C THR A 118 -9.43 5.52 3.67
N LYS A 119 -10.57 4.81 3.73
CA LYS A 119 -11.06 3.97 2.63
C LYS A 119 -11.35 4.80 1.39
N PHE A 120 -12.03 5.94 1.53
CA PHE A 120 -12.27 6.86 0.42
C PHE A 120 -10.94 7.34 -0.19
N LEU A 121 -10.00 7.81 0.61
CA LEU A 121 -8.71 8.32 0.13
C LEU A 121 -7.79 7.23 -0.44
N SER A 122 -8.00 5.97 -0.05
CA SER A 122 -7.31 4.79 -0.59
C SER A 122 -7.93 4.25 -1.90
N SER A 123 -9.10 4.76 -2.28
CA SER A 123 -9.83 4.33 -3.47
C SER A 123 -9.33 5.02 -4.75
N GLU A 124 -9.64 4.44 -5.90
CA GLU A 124 -9.43 5.11 -7.20
C GLU A 124 -10.18 6.43 -7.28
N LEU A 125 -11.43 6.46 -6.79
CA LEU A 125 -12.26 7.65 -6.80
C LEU A 125 -11.62 8.80 -6.01
N GLY A 126 -11.13 8.51 -4.79
CA GLY A 126 -10.44 9.50 -3.97
C GLY A 126 -9.17 10.03 -4.63
N ALA A 127 -8.40 9.17 -5.29
CA ALA A 127 -7.22 9.59 -6.05
C ALA A 127 -7.60 10.52 -7.23
N TRP A 128 -8.68 10.22 -7.95
CA TRP A 128 -9.20 11.08 -9.01
C TRP A 128 -9.72 12.41 -8.48
N THR A 129 -10.46 12.40 -7.38
CA THR A 129 -10.93 13.63 -6.74
C THR A 129 -9.75 14.54 -6.38
N PHE A 130 -8.71 13.98 -5.77
CA PHE A 130 -7.50 14.73 -5.43
C PHE A 130 -6.77 15.25 -6.68
N PHE A 131 -6.64 14.41 -7.72
CA PHE A 131 -6.08 14.81 -9.01
C PHE A 131 -6.84 15.99 -9.63
N LEU A 132 -8.18 15.93 -9.68
CA LEU A 132 -9.03 16.96 -10.28
C LEU A 132 -8.94 18.28 -9.50
N ILE A 133 -8.99 18.23 -8.16
CA ILE A 133 -8.87 19.42 -7.30
C ILE A 133 -7.54 20.15 -7.55
N ASN A 134 -6.44 19.42 -7.73
CA ASN A 134 -5.13 20.03 -7.98
C ASN A 134 -4.96 20.44 -9.45
N SER A 135 -5.42 19.63 -10.38
CA SER A 135 -5.13 19.80 -11.80
C SER A 135 -6.02 20.84 -12.45
N ILE A 136 -7.33 20.89 -12.14
CA ILE A 136 -8.27 21.82 -12.81
C ILE A 136 -7.83 23.29 -12.65
N PRO A 137 -7.51 23.80 -11.44
CA PRO A 137 -7.05 25.17 -11.30
C PRO A 137 -5.76 25.44 -12.08
N CYS A 138 -4.82 24.49 -12.07
CA CYS A 138 -3.57 24.61 -12.82
C CYS A 138 -3.81 24.66 -14.33
N PHE A 139 -4.72 23.83 -14.85
CA PHE A 139 -5.12 23.84 -16.26
C PHE A 139 -5.81 25.15 -16.66
N ILE A 140 -6.70 25.67 -15.83
CA ILE A 140 -7.38 26.96 -16.10
C ILE A 140 -6.35 28.10 -16.19
N ILE A 141 -5.41 28.16 -15.25
CA ILE A 141 -4.34 29.17 -15.25
C ILE A 141 -3.47 28.99 -16.51
N LEU A 142 -3.07 27.76 -16.83
CA LEU A 142 -2.26 27.47 -18.01
C LEU A 142 -2.96 27.88 -19.31
N LEU A 143 -4.25 27.55 -19.47
CA LEU A 143 -5.04 27.91 -20.65
C LEU A 143 -5.19 29.43 -20.78
N TYR A 144 -5.35 30.14 -19.67
CA TYR A 144 -5.35 31.59 -19.66
C TYR A 144 -4.02 32.18 -20.14
N PHE A 145 -2.88 31.68 -19.65
CA PHE A 145 -1.58 32.16 -20.11
C PHE A 145 -1.26 31.76 -21.55
N LEU A 146 -1.75 30.60 -21.99
CA LEU A 146 -1.61 30.15 -23.37
C LEU A 146 -2.39 31.06 -24.34
N SER A 147 -3.59 31.51 -23.96
CA SER A 147 -4.44 32.36 -24.83
C SER A 147 -3.86 33.75 -25.07
N ILE A 148 -3.03 34.26 -24.14
CA ILE A 148 -2.34 35.55 -24.26
C ILE A 148 -0.89 35.41 -24.75
N THR A 149 -0.39 34.18 -24.95
CA THR A 149 0.97 33.94 -25.41
C THR A 149 1.07 34.08 -26.92
N ASN A 150 2.07 34.82 -27.39
CA ASN A 150 2.40 34.89 -28.81
C ASN A 150 3.09 33.57 -29.24
N LEU A 151 2.44 32.82 -30.13
CA LEU A 151 2.91 31.51 -30.60
C LEU A 151 4.24 31.59 -31.35
N ASP A 152 4.53 32.70 -32.04
CA ASP A 152 5.81 32.88 -32.75
C ASP A 152 6.97 32.99 -31.76
N LYS A 153 6.75 33.72 -30.66
CA LYS A 153 7.75 33.79 -29.56
C LYS A 153 7.97 32.43 -28.93
N MET A 154 6.91 31.65 -28.74
CA MET A 154 6.99 30.29 -28.21
C MET A 154 7.75 29.34 -29.16
N ALA A 155 7.46 29.40 -30.47
CA ALA A 155 8.12 28.59 -31.49
C ALA A 155 9.62 28.89 -31.60
N LEU A 156 10.00 30.15 -31.41
CA LEU A 156 11.40 30.59 -31.37
C LEU A 156 12.10 30.32 -30.03
N GLY A 157 11.40 29.76 -29.03
CA GLY A 157 11.95 29.49 -27.71
C GLY A 157 12.32 30.76 -26.93
N LEU A 158 11.66 31.87 -27.23
CA LEU A 158 11.84 33.13 -26.51
C LEU A 158 11.02 33.12 -25.21
N PRO A 159 11.47 33.83 -24.16
CA PRO A 159 10.74 33.94 -22.91
C PRO A 159 9.30 34.40 -23.15
N ASN A 160 8.34 33.63 -22.63
CA ASN A 160 6.93 33.89 -22.82
C ASN A 160 6.14 33.71 -21.49
N PRO A 161 4.92 34.27 -21.39
CA PRO A 161 4.12 34.18 -20.17
C PRO A 161 3.78 32.74 -19.74
N THR A 162 3.75 31.79 -20.69
CA THR A 162 3.49 30.37 -20.40
C THR A 162 4.66 29.71 -19.66
N ASP A 163 5.91 30.07 -19.99
CA ASP A 163 7.09 29.54 -19.28
C ASP A 163 7.14 30.00 -17.81
N ALA A 164 6.76 31.26 -17.57
CA ALA A 164 6.68 31.81 -16.22
C ALA A 164 5.55 31.16 -15.42
N SER A 165 4.36 31.05 -16.01
CA SER A 165 3.19 30.48 -15.32
C SER A 165 3.37 28.99 -14.99
N THR A 166 3.94 28.20 -15.91
CA THR A 166 4.27 26.79 -15.64
C THR A 166 5.25 26.63 -14.48
N THR A 167 6.24 27.53 -14.37
CA THR A 167 7.19 27.52 -13.25
C THR A 167 6.52 27.89 -11.93
N TYR A 168 5.66 28.93 -11.90
CA TYR A 168 4.94 29.32 -10.68
C TYR A 168 3.92 28.27 -10.23
N ILE A 169 3.20 27.64 -11.17
CA ILE A 169 2.34 26.49 -10.91
C ILE A 169 3.17 25.34 -10.31
N GLY A 170 4.34 25.07 -10.90
CA GLY A 170 5.32 24.10 -10.38
C GLY A 170 5.72 24.37 -8.94
N LEU A 171 6.02 25.63 -8.62
CA LEU A 171 6.38 26.05 -7.26
C LEU A 171 5.22 25.89 -6.27
N ALA A 172 4.01 26.30 -6.64
CA ALA A 172 2.83 26.12 -5.80
C ALA A 172 2.58 24.63 -5.48
N GLN A 173 2.67 23.77 -6.49
CA GLN A 173 2.52 22.32 -6.32
C GLN A 173 3.65 21.71 -5.49
N LEU A 174 4.87 22.25 -5.60
CA LEU A 174 6.00 21.84 -4.78
C LEU A 174 5.75 22.14 -3.31
N VAL A 175 5.21 23.32 -2.98
CA VAL A 175 4.84 23.67 -1.59
C VAL A 175 3.79 22.69 -1.05
N VAL A 176 2.72 22.42 -1.81
CA VAL A 176 1.67 21.45 -1.42
C VAL A 176 2.27 20.05 -1.22
N SER A 177 3.11 19.60 -2.14
CA SER A 177 3.77 18.29 -2.08
C SER A 177 4.78 18.20 -0.94
N GLY A 178 5.48 19.29 -0.62
CA GLY A 178 6.43 19.39 0.49
C GLY A 178 5.74 19.26 1.84
N VAL A 179 4.60 19.94 2.03
CA VAL A 179 3.75 19.77 3.22
C VAL A 179 3.34 18.29 3.37
N PHE A 180 2.96 17.64 2.27
CA PHE A 180 2.64 16.22 2.29
C PHE A 180 3.84 15.36 2.66
N LEU A 181 5.01 15.58 2.06
CA LEU A 181 6.23 14.81 2.29
C LEU A 181 6.67 14.85 3.75
N LEU A 182 6.59 16.05 4.37
CA LEU A 182 6.87 16.27 5.78
C LEU A 182 5.80 15.64 6.70
N SER A 183 4.55 15.63 6.27
CA SER A 183 3.45 15.03 7.04
C SER A 183 3.41 13.50 6.97
N TYR A 184 3.79 12.95 5.82
CA TYR A 184 3.76 11.53 5.45
C TYR A 184 4.99 10.78 5.97
N GLY A 185 6.19 11.30 5.73
CA GLY A 185 7.46 10.60 5.98
C GLY A 185 7.55 9.97 7.38
N PRO A 186 7.33 10.75 8.46
CA PRO A 186 7.38 10.23 9.83
C PRO A 186 6.27 9.24 10.18
N ARG A 187 5.15 9.24 9.45
CA ARG A 187 3.94 8.45 9.74
C ARG A 187 3.75 7.24 8.84
N SER A 188 4.62 7.06 7.84
CA SER A 188 4.50 5.97 6.87
C SER A 188 4.94 4.62 7.47
N PRO A 189 4.21 3.52 7.19
CA PRO A 189 4.64 2.19 7.62
C PRO A 189 5.96 1.78 6.96
N LYS A 190 6.93 1.32 7.77
CA LYS A 190 8.30 0.99 7.33
C LYS A 190 8.37 -0.20 6.35
N ASP A 191 7.30 -0.99 6.26
CA ASP A 191 7.22 -2.22 5.47
C ASP A 191 7.31 -1.99 3.95
N ASN A 192 7.07 -0.77 3.46
CA ASN A 192 7.12 -0.42 2.02
C ASN A 192 8.19 0.63 1.70
N PHE A 193 9.38 0.46 2.26
CA PHE A 193 10.51 1.38 2.09
C PHE A 193 10.85 1.69 0.61
N GLN A 194 10.60 0.77 -0.33
CA GLN A 194 10.92 0.97 -1.75
C GLN A 194 9.99 1.93 -2.47
N ILE A 195 8.67 1.84 -2.23
CA ILE A 195 7.69 2.78 -2.80
C ILE A 195 7.90 4.17 -2.19
N MET A 196 8.20 4.22 -0.89
CA MET A 196 8.60 5.44 -0.21
C MET A 196 9.89 6.03 -0.82
N THR A 197 10.89 5.20 -1.08
CA THR A 197 12.13 5.61 -1.75
C THR A 197 11.86 6.17 -3.15
N GLN A 198 11.02 5.49 -3.93
CA GLN A 198 10.59 5.96 -5.25
C GLN A 198 9.90 7.32 -5.15
N PHE A 199 8.97 7.50 -4.20
CA PHE A 199 8.33 8.79 -3.95
C PHE A 199 9.35 9.89 -3.66
N TYR A 200 10.27 9.65 -2.72
CA TYR A 200 11.31 10.62 -2.38
C TYR A 200 12.19 11.00 -3.57
N ILE A 201 12.60 10.03 -4.38
CA ILE A 201 13.39 10.28 -5.58
C ILE A 201 12.58 11.10 -6.59
N VAL A 202 11.35 10.70 -6.90
CA VAL A 202 10.45 11.42 -7.83
C VAL A 202 10.19 12.84 -7.35
N THR A 203 9.93 13.05 -6.05
CA THR A 203 9.74 14.39 -5.48
C THR A 203 11.02 15.22 -5.52
N ALA A 204 12.18 14.65 -5.18
CA ALA A 204 13.46 15.35 -5.25
C ALA A 204 13.81 15.77 -6.69
N LEU A 205 13.57 14.90 -7.67
CA LEU A 205 13.76 15.23 -9.08
C LEU A 205 12.81 16.34 -9.53
N ALA A 206 11.53 16.28 -9.15
CA ALA A 206 10.55 17.33 -9.45
C ALA A 206 10.91 18.67 -8.78
N ILE A 207 11.41 18.65 -7.54
CA ILE A 207 11.97 19.85 -6.87
C ILE A 207 13.13 20.41 -7.69
N GLY A 208 14.04 19.55 -8.13
CA GLY A 208 15.16 19.92 -9.00
C GLY A 208 14.68 20.64 -10.26
N VAL A 209 13.66 20.11 -10.95
CA VAL A 209 13.07 20.71 -12.15
C VAL A 209 12.56 22.12 -11.89
N VAL A 210 11.81 22.31 -10.79
CA VAL A 210 11.25 23.63 -10.45
C VAL A 210 12.37 24.62 -10.12
N LEU A 211 13.36 24.20 -9.33
CA LEU A 211 14.50 25.04 -8.97
C LEU A 211 15.33 25.45 -10.19
N THR A 212 15.63 24.52 -11.09
CA THR A 212 16.42 24.83 -12.30
C THR A 212 15.66 25.74 -13.25
N SER A 213 14.36 25.54 -13.41
CA SER A 213 13.51 26.46 -14.19
C SER A 213 13.44 27.86 -13.55
N LEU A 214 13.34 27.95 -12.22
CA LEU A 214 13.35 29.23 -11.50
C LEU A 214 14.69 29.97 -11.67
N ILE A 215 15.82 29.27 -11.55
CA ILE A 215 17.16 29.85 -11.80
C ILE A 215 17.25 30.36 -13.23
N GLY A 216 16.72 29.60 -14.20
CA GLY A 216 16.67 30.03 -15.60
C GLY A 216 15.93 31.36 -15.77
N ILE A 217 14.72 31.47 -15.21
CA ILE A 217 13.91 32.69 -15.28
C ILE A 217 14.60 33.88 -14.62
N VAL A 218 15.18 33.71 -13.43
CA VAL A 218 15.79 34.81 -12.67
C VAL A 218 17.12 35.26 -13.25
N SER A 219 17.88 34.37 -13.90
CA SER A 219 19.24 34.66 -14.31
C SER A 219 19.36 35.76 -15.38
N GLY A 220 18.35 35.94 -16.24
CA GLY A 220 18.41 36.87 -17.38
C GLY A 220 19.48 36.57 -18.45
N ASN A 221 20.36 35.58 -18.22
CA ASN A 221 21.45 35.21 -19.11
C ASN A 221 21.00 34.06 -20.04
N SER A 222 21.07 34.28 -21.36
CA SER A 222 20.68 33.30 -22.37
C SER A 222 21.41 31.96 -22.25
N ASN A 223 22.69 31.95 -21.86
CA ASN A 223 23.45 30.71 -21.68
C ASN A 223 23.00 29.93 -20.44
N VAL A 224 22.68 30.62 -19.34
CA VAL A 224 22.19 29.99 -18.12
C VAL A 224 20.79 29.40 -18.36
N ILE A 225 19.90 30.15 -19.03
CA ILE A 225 18.57 29.68 -19.43
C ILE A 225 18.67 28.36 -20.22
N LYS A 226 19.58 28.28 -21.19
CA LYS A 226 19.81 27.06 -22.00
C LYS A 226 20.24 25.87 -21.14
N ILE A 227 21.24 26.07 -20.27
CA ILE A 227 21.73 25.01 -19.38
C ILE A 227 20.60 24.54 -18.45
N CYS A 228 19.85 25.47 -17.88
CA CYS A 228 18.69 25.16 -17.03
C CYS A 228 17.62 24.37 -17.79
N HIS A 229 17.30 24.71 -19.03
CA HIS A 229 16.35 23.94 -19.84
C HIS A 229 16.82 22.52 -20.13
N ILE A 230 18.10 22.33 -20.49
CA ILE A 230 18.67 21.00 -20.71
C ILE A 230 18.59 20.18 -19.41
N PHE A 231 19.00 20.77 -18.29
CA PHE A 231 18.98 20.10 -17.01
C PHE A 231 17.56 19.76 -16.54
N SER A 232 16.61 20.69 -16.68
CA SER A 232 15.19 20.44 -16.41
C SER A 232 14.65 19.30 -17.27
N ALA A 233 14.99 19.24 -18.57
CA ALA A 233 14.56 18.15 -19.45
C ALA A 233 15.11 16.78 -19.02
N VAL A 234 16.39 16.73 -18.62
CA VAL A 234 17.02 15.51 -18.08
C VAL A 234 16.37 15.09 -16.77
N LEU A 235 16.10 16.02 -15.86
CA LEU A 235 15.45 15.70 -14.58
C LEU A 235 14.00 15.23 -14.76
N VAL A 236 13.23 15.84 -15.68
CA VAL A 236 11.90 15.36 -16.06
C VAL A 236 11.98 13.94 -16.61
N PHE A 237 12.96 13.67 -17.47
CA PHE A 237 13.21 12.33 -18.00
C PHE A 237 13.50 11.30 -16.91
N LEU A 238 14.39 11.66 -15.97
CA LEU A 238 14.70 10.80 -14.83
C LEU A 238 13.47 10.58 -13.95
N THR A 239 12.62 11.59 -13.79
CA THR A 239 11.39 11.48 -12.97
C THR A 239 10.46 10.40 -13.54
N VAL A 240 10.15 10.47 -14.84
CA VAL A 240 9.31 9.47 -15.53
C VAL A 240 10.00 8.10 -15.55
N SER A 241 11.30 8.07 -15.80
CA SER A 241 12.08 6.84 -15.85
C SER A 241 12.10 6.12 -14.51
N VAL A 242 12.38 6.81 -13.41
CA VAL A 242 12.33 6.25 -12.05
C VAL A 242 10.93 5.70 -11.76
N ASP A 243 9.90 6.44 -12.17
CA ASP A 243 8.52 6.10 -11.90
C ASP A 243 8.04 4.82 -12.60
N LEU A 244 8.59 4.54 -13.78
CA LEU A 244 8.29 3.36 -14.60
C LEU A 244 9.28 2.20 -14.37
N ILE A 245 10.59 2.48 -14.29
CA ILE A 245 11.64 1.46 -14.23
C ILE A 245 11.67 0.77 -12.86
N ILE A 246 11.51 1.50 -11.75
CA ILE A 246 11.53 0.89 -10.42
C ILE A 246 10.46 -0.21 -10.33
N PRO A 247 9.18 0.05 -10.70
CA PRO A 247 8.18 -1.00 -10.76
C PRO A 247 8.54 -2.16 -11.69
N LEU A 248 9.09 -1.86 -12.86
CA LEU A 248 9.46 -2.85 -13.87
C LEU A 248 10.57 -3.79 -13.39
N GLN A 249 11.53 -3.28 -12.61
CA GLN A 249 12.61 -4.08 -12.02
C GLN A 249 12.04 -5.23 -11.16
N PHE A 250 10.96 -5.00 -10.42
CA PHE A 250 10.34 -6.05 -9.60
C PHE A 250 9.66 -7.14 -10.44
N LEU A 251 9.05 -6.73 -11.56
CA LEU A 251 8.49 -7.68 -12.52
C LEU A 251 9.57 -8.59 -13.10
N LEU A 252 10.69 -8.01 -13.53
CA LEU A 252 11.75 -8.73 -14.22
C LEU A 252 12.59 -9.58 -13.27
N THR A 253 12.87 -9.09 -12.07
CA THR A 253 13.73 -9.80 -11.12
C THR A 253 13.00 -10.88 -10.32
N ASN A 254 11.67 -10.95 -10.42
CA ASN A 254 10.81 -11.91 -9.71
C ASN A 254 11.07 -11.96 -8.19
N LYS A 255 11.73 -10.93 -7.65
CA LYS A 255 12.02 -10.77 -6.23
C LYS A 255 10.72 -10.38 -5.54
N ARG A 256 9.89 -11.38 -5.25
CA ARG A 256 8.77 -11.22 -4.31
C ARG A 256 9.32 -10.59 -3.03
N TYR A 257 8.61 -9.58 -2.52
CA TYR A 257 8.93 -8.85 -1.30
C TYR A 257 9.59 -9.75 -0.24
N LYS A 258 10.92 -9.66 -0.11
CA LYS A 258 11.60 -10.09 1.11
C LYS A 258 11.45 -8.93 2.09
N LEU A 259 10.32 -8.90 2.78
CA LEU A 259 10.09 -7.95 3.86
C LEU A 259 11.08 -8.25 4.99
N SER A 260 11.86 -7.26 5.38
CA SER A 260 12.70 -7.37 6.58
C SER A 260 11.81 -7.61 7.81
N PRO A 261 12.23 -8.49 8.73
CA PRO A 261 11.43 -8.86 9.88
C PRO A 261 11.19 -7.65 10.79
N ILE A 262 9.93 -7.39 11.12
CA ILE A 262 9.58 -6.51 12.23
C ILE A 262 9.91 -7.30 13.50
N ARG A 263 10.82 -6.78 14.32
CA ARG A 263 10.96 -7.27 15.69
C ARG A 263 9.65 -7.01 16.41
N LEU A 264 8.88 -8.06 16.70
CA LEU A 264 7.75 -8.04 17.61
C LEU A 264 8.17 -7.30 18.88
N SER A 265 7.65 -6.09 19.06
CA SER A 265 7.82 -5.32 20.29
C SER A 265 6.98 -6.00 21.36
N THR A 266 7.56 -6.97 22.06
CA THR A 266 7.10 -7.45 23.37
C THR A 266 7.10 -6.28 24.36
N GLY A 267 6.04 -5.50 24.36
CA GLY A 267 5.94 -4.28 25.13
C GLY A 267 4.55 -4.08 25.69
N ALA A 268 4.00 -5.06 26.42
CA ALA A 268 2.98 -4.87 27.47
C ALA A 268 2.51 -6.22 28.08
N LEU A 269 3.41 -7.08 28.55
CA LEU A 269 3.03 -8.13 29.51
C LEU A 269 3.57 -7.75 30.88
N LYS A 270 2.87 -6.79 31.53
CA LYS A 270 3.03 -6.53 32.96
C LYS A 270 2.54 -7.77 33.72
N LYS A 271 3.48 -8.67 34.06
CA LYS A 271 3.26 -9.77 35.01
C LYS A 271 2.79 -9.18 36.34
N ARG A 272 1.50 -9.31 36.64
CA ARG A 272 1.00 -9.28 38.03
C ARG A 272 1.44 -10.60 38.68
N SER A 273 2.65 -10.58 39.25
CA SER A 273 3.15 -11.64 40.11
C SER A 273 2.45 -11.58 41.46
N VAL A 274 1.48 -12.47 41.67
CA VAL A 274 0.95 -12.79 43.00
C VAL A 274 2.08 -13.45 43.79
N LYS A 275 2.57 -12.76 44.83
CA LYS A 275 3.49 -13.33 45.83
C LYS A 275 2.75 -14.38 46.65
N LYS A 276 3.29 -15.60 46.71
CA LYS A 276 3.24 -16.45 47.91
C LYS A 276 4.65 -16.96 48.23
N PRO A 277 5.04 -17.01 49.51
CA PRO A 277 6.38 -17.40 49.95
C PRO A 277 6.47 -18.90 50.19
N GLY A 278 7.67 -19.48 50.05
CA GLY A 278 7.94 -20.85 50.50
C GLY A 278 9.22 -21.43 49.93
N HIS A 279 10.21 -21.62 50.81
CA HIS A 279 11.53 -22.24 50.62
C HIS A 279 11.56 -23.55 49.80
N SER A 280 12.62 -23.78 49.01
CA SER A 280 13.80 -24.57 49.45
C SER A 280 14.69 -25.05 48.29
N MET A 281 16.00 -24.87 48.51
CA MET A 281 17.19 -25.60 48.04
C MET A 281 17.29 -26.23 46.63
N ARG A 282 18.07 -25.52 45.81
CA ARG A 282 19.28 -25.96 45.09
C ARG A 282 19.87 -27.32 45.53
N VAL A 283 19.91 -28.30 44.62
CA VAL A 283 21.04 -29.26 44.50
C VAL A 283 21.24 -29.60 43.02
N GLN A 284 22.40 -29.21 42.51
CA GLN A 284 22.98 -29.64 41.24
C GLN A 284 24.01 -30.72 41.62
N VAL A 285 23.82 -31.97 41.17
CA VAL A 285 24.90 -32.96 41.17
C VAL A 285 24.85 -33.69 39.83
N ASN A 286 25.83 -33.37 38.99
CA ASN A 286 26.34 -34.28 37.99
C ASN A 286 27.25 -35.28 38.71
N LEU A 287 27.03 -36.58 38.53
CA LEU A 287 28.10 -37.56 38.58
C LEU A 287 27.83 -38.66 37.56
N SER A 288 28.85 -38.90 36.75
CA SER A 288 28.91 -39.84 35.63
C SER A 288 29.26 -41.26 36.09
N GLN A 289 28.88 -42.24 35.25
CA GLN A 289 29.49 -43.58 35.05
C GLN A 289 29.32 -44.62 36.18
N GLU A 290 29.03 -45.91 35.96
CA GLU A 290 29.36 -46.80 34.82
C GLU A 290 28.47 -48.07 34.77
N ASN A 291 28.21 -48.51 33.52
CA ASN A 291 28.11 -49.88 32.94
C ASN A 291 27.28 -51.02 33.58
N ALA A 292 26.32 -51.51 32.78
CA ALA A 292 26.31 -52.92 32.34
C ALA A 292 25.63 -53.12 30.97
N LEU A 293 26.39 -53.72 30.06
CA LEU A 293 26.13 -54.31 28.74
C LEU A 293 24.69 -54.72 28.36
N SER A 294 24.30 -54.47 27.10
CA SER A 294 24.37 -55.51 26.05
C SER A 294 24.19 -54.98 24.61
N ASN A 295 25.13 -55.40 23.75
CA ASN A 295 25.03 -55.79 22.33
C ASN A 295 24.09 -54.99 21.41
N GLY A 296 24.59 -54.21 20.45
CA GLY A 296 25.15 -54.65 19.16
C GLY A 296 24.29 -53.98 18.07
N ILE A 297 24.82 -53.26 17.08
CA ILE A 297 25.47 -53.78 15.87
C ILE A 297 26.08 -52.58 15.10
N SER A 298 27.37 -52.73 14.80
CA SER A 298 28.22 -52.17 13.73
C SER A 298 27.95 -50.79 13.10
N SER A 299 28.89 -49.87 13.34
CA SER A 299 29.33 -48.85 12.38
C SER A 299 30.85 -48.77 12.42
N GLY A 300 31.51 -49.03 11.29
CA GLY A 300 32.93 -48.73 11.08
C GLY A 300 33.06 -47.54 10.12
N GLU A 301 33.57 -46.43 10.65
CA GLU A 301 34.24 -45.34 9.92
C GLU A 301 35.53 -45.89 9.28
N GLY A 302 36.13 -45.35 8.22
CA GLY A 302 35.91 -44.19 7.37
C GLY A 302 37.12 -44.05 6.43
N ALA A 303 36.99 -43.27 5.34
CA ALA A 303 38.00 -42.32 4.81
C ALA A 303 37.74 -41.95 3.34
N THR A 304 38.05 -40.69 3.03
CA THR A 304 38.27 -40.03 1.72
C THR A 304 37.06 -39.50 0.91
N SER A 305 36.79 -38.21 1.17
CA SER A 305 36.61 -37.09 0.22
C SER A 305 36.48 -37.41 -1.28
N GLU A 306 35.34 -37.10 -1.91
CA GLU A 306 35.13 -35.88 -2.73
C GLU A 306 33.78 -35.93 -3.49
N GLY A 307 33.02 -34.84 -3.41
CA GLY A 307 32.20 -34.31 -4.52
C GLY A 307 30.94 -35.05 -4.98
N SER A 308 29.79 -34.79 -4.34
CA SER A 308 28.51 -34.81 -5.08
C SER A 308 27.46 -33.88 -4.45
N ARG A 309 27.00 -32.92 -5.25
CA ARG A 309 25.90 -31.99 -4.95
C ARG A 309 24.59 -32.77 -4.79
N SER A 310 24.20 -33.05 -3.54
CA SER A 310 22.86 -33.53 -3.24
C SER A 310 21.90 -32.36 -3.00
N VAL A 311 20.98 -32.22 -3.95
CA VAL A 311 19.75 -31.43 -3.90
C VAL A 311 19.00 -31.73 -2.58
N LYS A 312 19.06 -30.81 -1.61
CA LYS A 312 18.19 -30.86 -0.43
C LYS A 312 16.79 -30.36 -0.81
N SER A 313 15.96 -31.34 -1.14
CA SER A 313 14.50 -31.42 -0.99
C SER A 313 13.86 -30.26 -0.22
N GLN A 314 12.99 -29.53 -0.92
CA GLN A 314 12.00 -28.56 -0.42
C GLN A 314 10.68 -29.24 0.03
N SER A 315 10.67 -30.52 0.45
CA SER A 315 9.39 -31.24 0.68
C SER A 315 8.84 -31.24 2.12
N SER A 316 9.48 -30.62 3.11
CA SER A 316 9.03 -30.71 4.51
C SER A 316 7.90 -29.77 4.93
N CYS A 317 7.49 -28.81 4.08
CA CYS A 317 6.41 -27.87 4.44
C CYS A 317 4.99 -28.38 4.16
N ALA A 318 4.79 -29.38 3.30
CA ALA A 318 3.45 -29.82 2.91
C ALA A 318 2.70 -30.55 4.05
N GLY A 319 3.42 -31.29 4.92
CA GLY A 319 2.83 -32.04 6.04
C GLY A 319 2.39 -31.19 7.23
N LYS A 320 2.94 -29.97 7.40
CA LYS A 320 2.58 -29.08 8.52
C LYS A 320 1.32 -28.25 8.27
N VAL A 321 0.93 -28.03 7.00
CA VAL A 321 -0.27 -27.25 6.63
C VAL A 321 -1.56 -27.97 7.05
N ALA A 322 -1.55 -29.31 7.12
CA ALA A 322 -2.73 -30.11 7.45
C ALA A 322 -3.21 -29.98 8.91
N ASN A 323 -2.39 -29.43 9.82
CA ASN A 323 -2.71 -29.40 11.25
C ASN A 323 -3.34 -28.08 11.76
N PHE A 324 -3.27 -27.01 10.96
CA PHE A 324 -3.77 -25.69 11.35
C PHE A 324 -5.09 -25.38 10.64
N SER A 325 -6.10 -24.99 11.42
CA SER A 325 -7.39 -24.49 10.93
C SER A 325 -7.59 -23.05 11.42
N VAL A 326 -8.45 -22.28 10.75
CA VAL A 326 -8.77 -20.92 11.18
C VAL A 326 -9.21 -20.90 12.66
N PRO A 327 -10.11 -21.77 13.15
CA PRO A 327 -10.49 -21.79 14.56
C PRO A 327 -9.31 -22.00 15.52
N LYS A 328 -8.35 -22.87 15.17
CA LYS A 328 -7.15 -23.09 15.99
C LYS A 328 -6.24 -21.87 16.05
N ILE A 329 -6.10 -21.15 14.93
CA ILE A 329 -5.32 -19.91 14.88
C ILE A 329 -6.00 -18.82 15.71
N LEU A 330 -7.33 -18.70 15.61
CA LEU A 330 -8.09 -17.71 16.38
C LEU A 330 -8.12 -18.00 17.89
N ALA A 331 -7.90 -19.25 18.30
CA ALA A 331 -7.85 -19.64 19.70
C ALA A 331 -6.46 -19.42 20.35
N ASP A 332 -5.39 -19.32 19.56
CA ASP A 332 -4.03 -19.11 20.04
C ASP A 332 -3.66 -17.62 19.95
N PRO A 333 -3.43 -16.91 21.06
CA PRO A 333 -3.17 -15.46 21.04
C PRO A 333 -1.96 -15.07 20.16
N ILE A 334 -0.91 -15.88 20.15
CA ILE A 334 0.33 -15.56 19.40
C ILE A 334 0.06 -15.74 17.90
N LEU A 335 -0.62 -16.82 17.52
CA LEU A 335 -0.97 -17.07 16.13
C LEU A 335 -2.06 -16.12 15.63
N TYR A 336 -2.98 -15.71 16.49
CA TYR A 336 -4.00 -14.71 16.21
C TYR A 336 -3.37 -13.37 15.86
N ASP A 337 -2.45 -12.86 16.69
CA ASP A 337 -1.73 -11.61 16.43
C ASP A 337 -0.94 -11.69 15.12
N ALA A 338 -0.23 -12.80 14.90
CA ALA A 338 0.49 -13.05 13.65
C ALA A 338 -0.45 -13.10 12.44
N PHE A 339 -1.63 -13.68 12.58
CA PHE A 339 -2.62 -13.77 11.53
C PHE A 339 -3.27 -12.42 11.22
N CYS A 340 -3.51 -11.59 12.25
CA CYS A 340 -3.91 -10.19 12.09
C CYS A 340 -2.85 -9.41 11.29
N VAL A 341 -1.57 -9.53 11.64
CA VAL A 341 -0.49 -8.88 10.88
C VAL A 341 -0.45 -9.37 9.43
N TYR A 342 -0.67 -10.67 9.20
CA TYR A 342 -0.73 -11.24 7.86
C TYR A 342 -1.91 -10.71 7.04
N LEU A 343 -3.13 -10.78 7.57
CA LEU A 343 -4.34 -10.31 6.88
C LEU A 343 -4.34 -8.80 6.66
N ALA A 344 -3.72 -8.04 7.59
CA ALA A 344 -3.46 -6.62 7.45
C ALA A 344 -2.59 -6.33 6.23
N ARG A 345 -1.52 -7.10 6.02
CA ARG A 345 -0.64 -6.98 4.85
C ARG A 345 -1.33 -7.35 3.54
N GLU A 346 -2.32 -8.25 3.59
CA GLU A 346 -3.10 -8.68 2.42
C GLU A 346 -4.37 -7.84 2.18
N PHE A 347 -4.65 -6.82 3.02
CA PHE A 347 -5.87 -6.00 2.98
C PHE A 347 -7.15 -6.86 3.03
N SER A 348 -7.20 -7.76 4.00
CA SER A 348 -8.28 -8.75 4.16
C SER A 348 -8.79 -8.86 5.60
N MET A 349 -8.58 -7.80 6.39
CA MET A 349 -8.94 -7.75 7.81
C MET A 349 -10.46 -7.71 8.04
N GLU A 350 -11.23 -7.22 7.08
CA GLU A 350 -12.68 -7.14 7.14
C GLU A 350 -13.33 -8.51 7.38
N SER A 351 -12.74 -9.57 6.83
CA SER A 351 -13.20 -10.95 7.04
C SER A 351 -13.06 -11.38 8.51
N LEU A 352 -11.97 -10.99 9.16
CA LEU A 352 -11.72 -11.31 10.57
C LEU A 352 -12.58 -10.44 11.51
N LEU A 353 -12.66 -9.14 11.21
CA LEU A 353 -13.53 -8.19 11.91
C LEU A 353 -14.99 -8.65 11.91
N PHE A 354 -15.49 -9.16 10.78
CA PHE A 354 -16.84 -9.70 10.69
C PHE A 354 -17.05 -10.92 11.60
N ILE A 355 -16.12 -11.88 11.60
CA ILE A 355 -16.19 -13.06 12.48
C ILE A 355 -16.22 -12.64 13.96
N GLU A 356 -15.37 -11.68 14.35
CA GLU A 356 -15.37 -11.15 15.72
C GLU A 356 -16.67 -10.37 16.05
N ALA A 357 -17.18 -9.58 15.11
CA ALA A 357 -18.46 -8.87 15.28
C ALA A 357 -19.62 -9.84 15.49
N VAL A 358 -19.66 -10.96 14.77
CA VAL A 358 -20.67 -12.03 14.95
C VAL A 358 -20.52 -12.73 16.30
N ARG A 359 -19.29 -13.01 16.76
CA ARG A 359 -19.06 -13.55 18.12
C ARG A 359 -19.56 -12.59 19.19
N TRP A 360 -19.29 -11.30 19.02
CA TRP A 360 -19.72 -10.26 19.95
C TRP A 360 -21.25 -10.11 19.96
N TYR A 361 -21.89 -10.12 18.79
CA TYR A 361 -23.36 -10.15 18.65
C TYR A 361 -23.98 -11.28 19.46
N LYS A 362 -23.49 -12.51 19.28
CA LYS A 362 -23.98 -13.68 20.03
C LYS A 362 -23.82 -13.49 21.54
N LYS A 363 -22.68 -12.97 21.98
CA LYS A 363 -22.40 -12.73 23.40
C LYS A 363 -23.36 -11.70 24.00
N GLN A 364 -23.61 -10.59 23.28
CA GLN A 364 -24.47 -9.51 23.75
C GLN A 364 -25.95 -9.91 23.79
N ILE A 365 -26.43 -10.65 22.80
CA ILE A 365 -27.82 -11.14 22.78
C ILE A 365 -28.06 -12.20 23.84
N THR A 366 -27.07 -13.06 24.08
CA THR A 366 -27.15 -14.03 25.19
C THR A 366 -27.22 -13.32 26.55
N ALA A 367 -26.50 -12.20 26.72
CA ALA A 367 -26.52 -11.41 27.95
C ALA A 367 -27.79 -10.56 28.12
N SER A 368 -28.32 -10.00 27.02
CA SER A 368 -29.50 -9.12 27.03
C SER A 368 -30.33 -9.34 25.75
N PRO A 369 -31.25 -10.32 25.72
CA PRO A 369 -32.06 -10.66 24.56
C PRO A 369 -33.28 -9.74 24.43
N THR A 370 -33.06 -8.43 24.38
CA THR A 370 -34.12 -7.45 24.13
C THR A 370 -34.23 -7.16 22.64
N ARG A 371 -35.46 -6.93 22.16
CA ARG A 371 -35.74 -6.58 20.76
C ARG A 371 -34.87 -5.42 20.30
N ASP A 372 -34.86 -4.32 21.05
CA ASP A 372 -34.08 -3.11 20.71
C ASP A 372 -32.58 -3.38 20.58
N ASN A 373 -32.02 -4.25 21.44
CA ASN A 373 -30.61 -4.64 21.36
C ASN A 373 -30.34 -5.48 20.10
N ILE A 374 -31.25 -6.41 19.77
CA ILE A 374 -31.16 -7.21 18.54
C ILE A 374 -31.21 -6.29 17.31
N ILE A 375 -32.12 -5.31 17.26
CA ILE A 375 -32.21 -4.33 16.15
C ILE A 375 -30.91 -3.55 16.05
N ALA A 376 -30.49 -2.90 17.14
CA ALA A 376 -29.32 -2.01 17.13
C ALA A 376 -28.03 -2.74 16.72
N LEU A 377 -27.82 -3.96 17.23
CA LEU A 377 -26.65 -4.76 16.88
C LEU A 377 -26.71 -5.28 15.44
N SER A 378 -27.89 -5.66 14.97
CA SER A 378 -28.08 -6.17 13.62
C SER A 378 -27.91 -5.08 12.57
N GLU A 379 -28.48 -3.89 12.80
CA GLU A 379 -28.24 -2.71 11.96
C GLU A 379 -26.77 -2.33 11.95
N LYS A 380 -26.08 -2.41 13.10
CA LYS A 380 -24.64 -2.13 13.16
C LYS A 380 -23.83 -3.08 12.27
N ILE A 381 -24.05 -4.39 12.39
CA ILE A 381 -23.33 -5.39 11.57
C ILE A 381 -23.68 -5.23 10.09
N HIS A 382 -24.96 -5.03 9.77
CA HIS A 382 -25.41 -4.88 8.40
C HIS A 382 -24.77 -3.67 7.72
N ASN A 383 -24.87 -2.49 8.34
CA ASN A 383 -24.32 -1.25 7.79
C ASN A 383 -22.80 -1.27 7.67
N GLU A 384 -22.09 -2.01 8.53
CA GLU A 384 -20.64 -2.01 8.56
C GLU A 384 -19.99 -3.08 7.66
N PHE A 385 -20.64 -4.24 7.51
CA PHE A 385 -20.05 -5.41 6.85
C PHE A 385 -20.86 -5.96 5.67
N ILE A 386 -22.17 -5.72 5.59
CA ILE A 386 -23.06 -6.36 4.60
C ILE A 386 -23.52 -5.39 3.52
N ALA A 387 -23.87 -4.16 3.91
CA ALA A 387 -24.41 -3.16 3.01
C ALA A 387 -23.41 -2.85 1.86
N PRO A 388 -23.89 -2.60 0.63
CA PRO A 388 -23.03 -2.30 -0.49
C PRO A 388 -22.24 -1.00 -0.24
N ASN A 389 -20.94 -1.03 -0.51
CA ASN A 389 -19.99 0.05 -0.21
C ASN A 389 -19.76 0.30 1.29
N SER A 390 -20.17 -0.62 2.17
CA SER A 390 -19.84 -0.54 3.59
C SER A 390 -18.33 -0.58 3.79
N VAL A 391 -17.87 -0.03 4.92
CA VAL A 391 -16.44 0.22 5.16
C VAL A 391 -15.66 -1.08 5.26
N ASN A 392 -16.24 -2.08 5.92
CA ASN A 392 -15.69 -3.41 6.07
C ASN A 392 -16.52 -4.43 5.29
N GLU A 393 -17.06 -4.04 4.12
CA GLU A 393 -17.85 -4.92 3.26
C GLU A 393 -17.14 -6.26 3.05
N VAL A 394 -17.76 -7.33 3.54
CA VAL A 394 -17.23 -8.68 3.36
C VAL A 394 -17.69 -9.27 2.03
N ASN A 395 -16.84 -10.09 1.43
CA ASN A 395 -17.15 -10.72 0.16
C ASN A 395 -18.15 -11.87 0.33
N LEU A 396 -19.44 -11.55 0.26
CA LEU A 396 -20.55 -12.51 0.30
C LEU A 396 -21.27 -12.58 -1.06
N PRO A 397 -21.65 -13.77 -1.54
CA PRO A 397 -22.51 -13.92 -2.70
C PRO A 397 -23.85 -13.20 -2.50
N LYS A 398 -24.37 -12.54 -3.54
CA LYS A 398 -25.67 -11.84 -3.49
C LYS A 398 -26.81 -12.71 -2.97
N LYS A 399 -26.79 -14.01 -3.30
CA LYS A 399 -27.77 -15.00 -2.80
C LYS A 399 -27.76 -15.13 -1.27
N ASP A 400 -26.58 -15.03 -0.64
CA ASP A 400 -26.39 -15.21 0.79
C ASP A 400 -26.77 -13.90 1.52
N VAL A 401 -26.47 -12.74 0.91
CA VAL A 401 -26.96 -11.42 1.38
C VAL A 401 -28.49 -11.36 1.34
N MET A 402 -29.12 -11.68 0.21
CA MET A 402 -30.59 -11.68 0.09
C MET A 402 -31.28 -12.69 1.03
N ARG A 403 -30.58 -13.76 1.42
CA ARG A 403 -31.09 -14.71 2.41
C ARG A 403 -30.96 -14.13 3.82
N LEU A 404 -29.80 -13.58 4.15
CA LEU A 404 -29.55 -12.91 5.43
C LEU A 404 -30.57 -11.79 5.65
N ASP A 405 -30.83 -10.95 4.66
CA ASP A 405 -31.82 -9.85 4.75
C ASP A 405 -33.22 -10.39 5.07
N ARG A 406 -33.64 -11.50 4.45
CA ARG A 406 -34.92 -12.15 4.72
C ARG A 406 -34.99 -12.75 6.13
N GLU A 407 -33.94 -13.42 6.56
CA GLU A 407 -33.86 -13.99 7.92
C GLU A 407 -33.88 -12.87 8.96
N LEU A 408 -33.13 -11.79 8.75
CA LEU A 408 -33.11 -10.62 9.63
C LEU A 408 -34.48 -9.96 9.71
N GLN A 409 -35.15 -9.76 8.57
CA GLN A 409 -36.48 -9.18 8.50
C GLN A 409 -37.50 -10.04 9.24
N SER A 410 -37.44 -11.38 9.09
CA SER A 410 -38.30 -12.29 9.85
C SER A 410 -38.06 -12.23 11.37
N ILE A 411 -36.82 -12.00 11.79
CA ILE A 411 -36.44 -11.84 13.21
C ILE A 411 -36.95 -10.53 13.79
N LEU A 412 -36.96 -9.48 12.99
CA LEU A 412 -37.46 -8.16 13.38
C LEU A 412 -39.00 -8.10 13.38
N GLU A 413 -39.67 -8.86 12.51
CA GLU A 413 -41.12 -8.81 12.35
C GLU A 413 -41.90 -9.78 13.27
N GLY A 414 -41.27 -10.82 13.85
CA GLY A 414 -41.94 -11.85 14.65
C GLY A 414 -41.32 -12.19 16.02
N GLU A 415 -42.01 -13.03 16.81
CA GLU A 415 -41.48 -13.69 18.02
C GLU A 415 -40.52 -14.81 17.63
N SER A 416 -39.31 -14.42 17.21
CA SER A 416 -38.27 -15.38 16.85
C SER A 416 -37.66 -16.01 18.09
N SER A 417 -37.40 -17.31 18.03
CA SER A 417 -36.69 -18.00 19.10
C SER A 417 -35.30 -17.40 19.31
N LEU A 418 -34.81 -17.39 20.55
CA LEU A 418 -33.44 -16.94 20.85
C LEU A 418 -32.39 -17.72 20.03
N ALA A 419 -32.65 -19.01 19.76
CA ALA A 419 -31.78 -19.86 18.96
C ALA A 419 -31.67 -19.38 17.49
N SER A 420 -32.80 -19.04 16.87
CA SER A 420 -32.81 -18.49 15.50
C SER A 420 -32.12 -17.13 15.42
N THR A 421 -32.32 -16.27 16.43
CA THR A 421 -31.66 -14.97 16.52
C THR A 421 -30.15 -15.12 16.63
N LEU A 422 -29.65 -16.03 17.47
CA LEU A 422 -28.21 -16.28 17.61
C LEU A 422 -27.58 -16.87 16.35
N ALA A 423 -28.34 -17.64 15.57
CA ALA A 423 -27.83 -18.34 14.38
C ALA A 423 -27.88 -17.52 13.08
N VAL A 424 -28.48 -16.32 13.09
CA VAL A 424 -28.77 -15.54 11.86
C VAL A 424 -27.53 -15.25 11.00
N TYR A 425 -26.35 -15.08 11.61
CA TYR A 425 -25.11 -14.80 10.89
C TYR A 425 -24.24 -16.03 10.64
N ASP A 426 -24.64 -17.23 11.08
CA ASP A 426 -23.75 -18.40 11.12
C ASP A 426 -23.34 -18.87 9.74
N GLN A 427 -24.26 -18.85 8.79
CA GLN A 427 -23.94 -19.22 7.42
C GLN A 427 -23.01 -18.20 6.75
N ALA A 428 -23.23 -16.91 6.98
CA ALA A 428 -22.36 -15.86 6.47
C ALA A 428 -20.96 -15.97 7.09
N ALA A 429 -20.87 -16.19 8.41
CA ALA A 429 -19.60 -16.39 9.10
C ALA A 429 -18.86 -17.64 8.59
N ALA A 430 -19.56 -18.75 8.39
CA ALA A 430 -18.98 -19.97 7.82
C ALA A 430 -18.47 -19.77 6.39
N HIS A 431 -19.18 -18.99 5.57
CA HIS A 431 -18.72 -18.64 4.23
C HIS A 431 -17.41 -17.83 4.28
N ILE A 432 -17.34 -16.82 5.14
CA ILE A 432 -16.13 -15.99 5.32
C ILE A 432 -14.97 -16.82 5.88
N GLU A 433 -15.23 -17.73 6.80
CA GLU A 433 -14.22 -18.65 7.32
C GLU A 433 -13.68 -19.60 6.23
N GLN A 434 -14.56 -20.11 5.36
CA GLN A 434 -14.16 -20.89 4.20
C GLN A 434 -13.30 -20.05 3.23
N MET A 435 -13.66 -18.79 3.01
CA MET A 435 -12.87 -17.86 2.20
C MET A 435 -11.49 -17.58 2.78
N LEU A 436 -11.38 -17.38 4.10
CA LEU A 436 -10.09 -17.24 4.79
C LEU A 436 -9.26 -18.52 4.65
N THR A 437 -9.89 -19.69 4.78
CA THR A 437 -9.23 -20.99 4.64
C THR A 437 -8.68 -21.20 3.23
N LEU A 438 -9.49 -20.95 2.21
CA LEU A 438 -9.10 -21.18 0.81
C LEU A 438 -8.06 -20.18 0.30
N ASN A 439 -8.20 -18.89 0.66
CA ASN A 439 -7.41 -17.82 0.05
C ASN A 439 -6.21 -17.37 0.86
N HIS A 440 -6.27 -17.48 2.19
CA HIS A 440 -5.31 -16.87 3.11
C HIS A 440 -4.54 -17.90 3.95
N LEU A 441 -5.21 -18.93 4.48
CA LEU A 441 -4.58 -19.87 5.43
C LEU A 441 -3.33 -20.55 4.85
N ARG A 442 -3.42 -21.08 3.62
CA ARG A 442 -2.27 -21.74 2.96
C ARG A 442 -1.08 -20.80 2.78
N LYS A 443 -1.34 -19.53 2.46
CA LYS A 443 -0.31 -18.51 2.27
C LYS A 443 0.27 -18.05 3.61
N PHE A 444 -0.57 -17.91 4.63
CA PHE A 444 -0.17 -17.57 5.98
C PHE A 444 0.80 -18.61 6.56
N VAL A 445 0.44 -19.90 6.50
CA VAL A 445 1.29 -20.98 7.03
C VAL A 445 2.64 -21.06 6.29
N ALA A 446 2.68 -20.67 5.01
CA ALA A 446 3.90 -20.59 4.22
C ALA A 446 4.69 -19.28 4.42
N SER A 447 4.14 -18.30 5.16
CA SER A 447 4.74 -16.98 5.35
C SER A 447 5.83 -17.00 6.42
N SER A 448 6.77 -16.04 6.32
CA SER A 448 7.76 -15.83 7.39
C SER A 448 7.12 -15.44 8.72
N ILE A 449 5.99 -14.73 8.68
CA ILE A 449 5.26 -14.27 9.87
C ILE A 449 4.80 -15.47 10.71
N PHE A 450 4.25 -16.50 10.07
CA PHE A 450 3.84 -17.72 10.76
C PHE A 450 5.02 -18.50 11.33
N ARG A 451 6.12 -18.59 10.58
CA ARG A 451 7.34 -19.24 11.06
C ARG A 451 7.90 -18.54 12.31
N GLU A 452 7.98 -17.21 12.28
CA GLU A 452 8.45 -16.42 13.43
C GLU A 452 7.53 -16.58 14.65
N ALA A 453 6.21 -16.56 14.44
CA ALA A 453 5.24 -16.75 15.52
C ALA A 453 5.29 -18.16 16.14
N THR A 454 5.56 -19.18 15.32
CA THR A 454 5.71 -20.57 15.80
C THR A 454 7.07 -20.85 16.44
N GLU A 455 8.12 -20.11 16.10
CA GLU A 455 9.44 -20.15 16.75
C GLU A 455 9.46 -19.39 18.08
N ALA A 456 8.59 -18.39 18.25
CA ALA A 456 8.46 -17.61 19.49
C ALA A 456 7.65 -18.32 20.60
N LYS A 457 7.01 -19.43 20.26
CA LYS A 457 6.21 -20.28 21.16
C LYS A 457 7.08 -21.41 21.70
#